data_AF-A0A9P5X6K5-F1
#
_entry.id   AF-A0A9P5X6K5-F1
#
_cell.length_a   1.000
_cell.length_b   1.000
_cell.length_c   1.000
_cell.angle_alpha   90.00
_cell.angle_beta   90.00
_cell.angle_gamma   90.00
#
_symmetry.space_group_name_H-M   'P 1'
#
loop_
_entity.id
_entity.type
_entity.pdbx_description
1 polymer ?
#
loop_
_entity_poly.entity_id
_entity_poly.type
_entity_poly.pdbx_seq_one_letter_code
_entity_poly.pdbx_strand_id
1 'polypeptide(L)'
;MTLEQFQDVQAHLIRIAITASVAFGVIVWDYFIQLQSELALYRAKDKNIWKAPATWWFIVLRYSGIIAALPGLFFTAAQSDFCQVPVSASAAGAVLTVASSGAIFWYRVRALWNGSIIVSSVTGFFYVTMIACWIAVSTQFRGDTGPHTPFLSNCQLHPVAPWAPMSYGSSVAFDTCVLVFTLAKFHGSFNTSKSGVGRQVYNDNLLYFFLTTAANITVLSIQAQPDSKFDFIKPAAVPFSTLMTVTMGTRVFLNLRLFNQRQQQSQVTGNALPLVAHGQYCNPTNSGSSDPVGQPMVFNSGMKEYGQYGEAHDASFDRSSSKKAPVGIL
;
A
#
# COMPACT_ATOMS: atom_id res chain seq x y z
N MET A 1 12.73 33.01 27.14
CA MET A 1 13.50 32.31 26.10
C MET A 1 14.83 33.03 25.95
N THR A 2 15.95 32.34 26.16
CA THR A 2 17.28 32.96 25.96
C THR A 2 17.60 33.04 24.46
N LEU A 3 18.56 33.90 24.07
CA LEU A 3 18.97 34.04 22.67
C LEU A 3 19.44 32.70 22.06
N GLU A 4 20.17 31.90 22.85
CA GLU A 4 20.65 30.57 22.44
C GLU A 4 19.49 29.60 22.16
N GLN A 5 18.48 29.56 23.04
CA GLN A 5 17.28 28.74 22.83
C GLN A 5 16.53 29.12 21.56
N PHE A 6 16.49 30.42 21.21
CA PHE A 6 15.85 30.89 20.00
C PHE A 6 16.60 30.44 18.75
N GLN A 7 17.94 30.55 18.75
CA GLN A 7 18.79 30.12 17.64
C GLN A 7 18.68 28.61 17.39
N ASP A 8 18.65 27.80 18.46
CA ASP A 8 18.48 26.35 18.34
C ASP A 8 17.13 25.99 17.72
N VAL A 9 16.03 26.59 18.19
CA VAL A 9 14.69 26.35 17.63
C VAL A 9 14.62 26.73 16.15
N GLN A 10 15.21 27.86 15.76
CA GLN A 10 15.25 28.26 14.35
C GLN A 10 16.05 27.28 13.48
N ALA A 11 17.23 26.84 13.93
CA ALA A 11 18.04 25.88 13.21
C ALA A 11 17.27 24.55 13.00
N HIS A 12 16.49 24.12 13.98
CA HIS A 12 15.65 22.94 13.87
C HIS A 12 14.50 23.10 12.87
N LEU A 13 13.78 24.22 12.92
CA LEU A 13 12.70 24.52 11.97
C LEU A 13 13.21 24.54 10.52
N ILE A 14 14.40 25.12 10.29
CA ILE A 14 15.04 25.12 8.97
C ILE A 14 15.33 23.68 8.51
N ARG A 15 15.88 22.83 9.39
CA ARG A 15 16.15 21.42 9.05
C ARG A 15 14.86 20.68 8.69
N ILE A 16 13.79 20.85 9.47
CA ILE A 16 12.49 20.23 9.18
C ILE A 16 11.94 20.72 7.84
N ALA A 17 11.96 22.03 7.58
CA ALA A 17 11.50 22.60 6.32
C ALA A 17 12.29 22.09 5.11
N ILE A 18 13.62 21.98 5.21
CA ILE A 18 14.47 21.39 4.16
C ILE A 18 14.09 19.92 3.94
N THR A 19 14.00 19.12 5.01
CA THR A 19 13.65 17.70 4.88
C THR A 19 12.25 17.50 4.30
N ALA A 20 11.26 18.30 4.70
CA ALA A 20 9.91 18.29 4.15
C ALA A 20 9.90 18.69 2.67
N SER A 21 10.70 19.69 2.29
CA SER A 21 10.84 20.13 0.89
C SER A 21 11.48 19.05 0.02
N VAL A 22 12.53 18.39 0.50
CA VAL A 22 13.17 17.26 -0.20
C VAL A 22 12.20 16.09 -0.32
N ALA A 23 11.50 15.75 0.77
CA ALA A 23 10.51 14.67 0.76
C ALA A 23 9.38 14.95 -0.23
N PHE A 24 8.83 16.16 -0.22
CA PHE A 24 7.83 16.59 -1.18
C PHE A 24 8.35 16.54 -2.62
N GLY A 25 9.56 17.02 -2.87
CA GLY A 25 10.21 16.96 -4.18
C GLY A 25 10.35 15.52 -4.70
N VAL A 26 10.74 14.58 -3.83
CA VAL A 26 10.84 13.15 -4.17
C VAL A 26 9.45 12.55 -4.47
N ILE A 27 8.42 12.89 -3.70
CA ILE A 27 7.04 12.42 -3.95
C ILE A 27 6.53 12.95 -5.29
N VAL A 28 6.73 14.23 -5.58
CA VAL A 28 6.33 14.87 -6.84
C VAL A 28 7.11 14.27 -8.01
N TRP A 29 8.41 14.04 -7.84
CA TRP A 29 9.25 13.37 -8.84
C TRP A 29 8.76 11.95 -9.14
N ASP A 30 8.55 11.14 -8.11
CA ASP A 30 8.04 9.76 -8.24
C ASP A 30 6.65 9.75 -8.90
N TYR A 31 5.81 10.74 -8.58
CA TYR A 31 4.53 10.97 -9.25
C TYR A 31 4.70 11.22 -10.76
N PHE A 32 5.61 12.11 -11.18
CA PHE A 32 5.79 12.37 -12.61
C PHE A 32 6.34 11.17 -13.37
N ILE A 33 7.31 10.45 -12.80
CA ILE A 33 7.90 9.25 -13.43
C ILE A 33 6.84 8.17 -13.66
N GLN A 34 5.94 7.96 -12.69
CA GLN A 34 4.95 6.90 -12.78
C GLN A 34 3.66 7.30 -13.51
N LEU A 35 3.46 8.60 -13.76
CA LEU A 35 2.27 9.12 -14.43
C LEU A 35 2.06 8.50 -15.80
N GLN A 36 3.13 8.23 -16.57
CA GLN A 36 3.01 7.62 -17.89
C GLN A 36 2.45 6.20 -17.83
N SER A 37 2.93 5.38 -16.89
CA SER A 37 2.46 4.01 -16.69
C SER A 37 1.00 3.98 -16.21
N GLU A 38 0.63 4.93 -15.35
CA GLU A 38 -0.74 5.08 -14.88
C GLU A 38 -1.69 5.55 -16.02
N LEU A 39 -1.25 6.51 -16.84
CA LEU A 39 -2.04 6.96 -17.98
C LEU A 39 -2.24 5.83 -19.00
N ALA A 40 -1.23 4.99 -19.22
CA ALA A 40 -1.35 3.79 -20.03
C ALA A 40 -2.38 2.81 -19.44
N LEU A 41 -2.41 2.65 -18.12
CA LEU A 41 -3.40 1.83 -17.41
C LEU A 41 -4.82 2.39 -17.57
N TYR A 42 -5.01 3.71 -17.48
CA TYR A 42 -6.31 4.34 -17.68
C TYR A 42 -6.79 4.34 -19.13
N ARG A 43 -5.86 4.39 -20.09
CA ARG A 43 -6.18 4.29 -21.52
C ARG A 43 -6.61 2.89 -21.93
N ALA A 44 -6.08 1.85 -21.27
CA ALA A 44 -6.61 0.51 -21.41
C ALA A 44 -8.03 0.49 -20.81
N LYS A 45 -9.06 0.71 -21.65
CA LYS A 45 -10.50 0.70 -21.30
C LYS A 45 -11.02 -0.67 -20.83
N ASP A 46 -10.15 -1.51 -20.28
CA ASP A 46 -10.50 -2.83 -19.80
C ASP A 46 -11.30 -2.68 -18.49
N LYS A 47 -12.61 -2.97 -18.59
CA LYS A 47 -13.54 -2.91 -17.45
C LYS A 47 -13.12 -3.83 -16.31
N ASN A 48 -12.34 -4.88 -16.58
CA ASN A 48 -11.89 -5.82 -15.55
C ASN A 48 -10.83 -5.22 -14.63
N ILE A 49 -10.02 -4.26 -15.10
CA ILE A 49 -8.98 -3.61 -14.28
C ILE A 49 -9.60 -2.76 -13.17
N TRP A 50 -10.71 -2.09 -13.48
CA TRP A 50 -11.44 -1.20 -12.56
C TRP A 50 -12.26 -1.96 -11.51
N LYS A 51 -12.55 -3.24 -11.75
CA LYS A 51 -13.22 -4.12 -10.76
C LYS A 51 -12.29 -4.55 -9.63
N ALA A 52 -10.97 -4.50 -9.83
CA ALA A 52 -10.02 -4.92 -8.81
C ALA A 52 -9.93 -3.86 -7.70
N PRO A 53 -10.30 -4.17 -6.44
CA PRO A 53 -10.30 -3.20 -5.34
C PRO A 53 -8.90 -2.62 -5.07
N ALA A 54 -7.84 -3.39 -5.36
CA ALA A 54 -6.47 -2.94 -5.21
C ALA A 54 -6.12 -1.72 -6.09
N THR A 55 -6.78 -1.54 -7.24
CA THR A 55 -6.56 -0.38 -8.12
C THR A 55 -7.07 0.90 -7.45
N TRP A 56 -8.23 0.86 -6.78
CA TRP A 56 -8.77 2.00 -6.05
C TRP A 56 -7.88 2.38 -4.86
N TRP A 57 -7.43 1.40 -4.08
CA TRP A 57 -6.52 1.66 -2.97
C TRP A 57 -5.17 2.20 -3.42
N PHE A 58 -4.67 1.77 -4.58
CA PHE A 58 -3.46 2.34 -5.17
C PHE A 58 -3.60 3.82 -5.52
N ILE A 59 -4.73 4.21 -6.11
CA ILE A 59 -5.05 5.62 -6.41
C ILE A 59 -5.07 6.42 -5.11
N VAL A 60 -5.79 5.93 -4.10
CA VAL A 60 -5.87 6.57 -2.78
C VAL A 60 -4.48 6.71 -2.14
N LEU A 61 -3.65 5.66 -2.17
CA LEU A 61 -2.28 5.69 -1.64
C LEU A 61 -1.44 6.79 -2.27
N ARG A 62 -1.55 6.94 -3.59
CA ARG A 62 -0.76 7.92 -4.34
C ARG A 62 -1.16 9.35 -4.03
N TYR A 63 -2.46 9.66 -4.08
CA TYR A 63 -2.95 11.01 -3.81
C TYR A 63 -2.89 11.38 -2.33
N SER A 64 -3.06 10.40 -1.42
CA SER A 64 -2.90 10.64 0.02
C SER A 64 -1.48 11.03 0.41
N GLY A 65 -0.45 10.53 -0.27
CA GLY A 65 0.93 10.99 -0.08
C GLY A 65 1.12 12.48 -0.39
N ILE A 66 0.49 12.98 -1.45
CA ILE A 66 0.50 14.41 -1.80
C ILE A 66 -0.28 15.23 -0.76
N ILE A 67 -1.46 14.75 -0.36
CA ILE A 67 -2.28 15.38 0.68
C ILE A 67 -1.56 15.38 2.04
N ALA A 68 -0.71 14.40 2.34
CA ALA A 68 0.09 14.38 3.55
C ALA A 68 1.24 15.40 3.50
N ALA A 69 1.95 15.46 2.38
CA ALA A 69 3.18 16.23 2.23
C ALA A 69 2.94 17.72 1.92
N LEU A 70 1.95 18.06 1.09
CA LEU A 70 1.69 19.45 0.67
C LEU A 70 1.31 20.38 1.85
N PRO A 71 0.37 20.00 2.75
CA PRO A 71 0.07 20.81 3.92
C PRO A 71 1.23 20.84 4.92
N GLY A 72 2.02 19.77 5.01
CA GLY A 72 3.25 19.76 5.81
C GLY A 72 4.27 20.79 5.30
N LEU A 73 4.43 20.89 3.97
CA LEU A 73 5.27 21.91 3.35
C LEU A 73 4.73 23.31 3.66
N PHE A 74 3.44 23.54 3.46
CA PHE A 74 2.80 24.82 3.75
C PHE A 74 2.94 25.22 5.22
N PHE A 75 2.72 24.27 6.14
CA PHE A 75 2.93 24.44 7.57
C PHE A 75 4.37 24.80 7.93
N THR A 76 5.36 24.37 7.16
CA THR A 76 6.77 24.73 7.43
C THR A 76 7.21 26.04 6.76
N ALA A 77 6.66 26.37 5.59
CA ALA A 77 7.17 27.42 4.72
C ALA A 77 6.32 28.71 4.72
N ALA A 78 5.01 28.61 4.93
CA ALA A 78 4.08 29.72 4.78
C ALA A 78 3.52 30.19 6.13
N GLN A 79 3.34 31.51 6.26
CA GLN A 79 2.62 32.09 7.38
C GLN A 79 1.12 31.97 7.15
N SER A 80 0.39 31.58 8.20
CA SER A 80 -1.04 31.41 8.12
C SER A 80 -1.69 31.70 9.46
N ASP A 81 -2.87 32.31 9.42
CA ASP A 81 -3.72 32.46 10.59
C ASP A 81 -4.47 31.15 10.93
N PHE A 82 -4.51 30.20 9.99
CA PHE A 82 -5.27 28.95 10.07
C PHE A 82 -4.37 27.71 10.17
N CYS A 83 -3.47 27.67 11.15
CA CYS A 83 -2.50 26.58 11.33
C CYS A 83 -3.12 25.19 11.56
N GLN A 84 -4.34 25.11 12.11
CA GLN A 84 -5.04 23.84 12.35
C GLN A 84 -5.44 23.12 11.05
N VAL A 85 -5.75 23.86 9.98
CA VAL A 85 -6.18 23.28 8.69
C VAL A 85 -5.08 22.43 8.05
N PRO A 86 -3.85 22.93 7.83
CA PRO A 86 -2.79 22.12 7.23
C PRO A 86 -2.35 20.97 8.12
N VAL A 87 -2.35 21.14 9.46
CA VAL A 87 -2.02 20.06 10.40
C VAL A 87 -3.04 18.92 10.30
N SER A 88 -4.34 19.24 10.35
CA SER A 88 -5.40 18.22 10.23
C SER A 88 -5.43 17.56 8.85
N ALA A 89 -5.20 18.32 7.77
CA ALA A 89 -5.10 17.79 6.42
C ALA A 89 -3.90 16.85 6.25
N SER A 90 -2.73 17.21 6.79
CA SER A 90 -1.54 16.36 6.76
C SER A 90 -1.74 15.07 7.54
N ALA A 91 -2.34 15.16 8.74
CA ALA A 91 -2.68 13.99 9.56
C ALA A 91 -3.68 13.07 8.85
N ALA A 92 -4.73 13.62 8.23
CA ALA A 92 -5.68 12.84 7.43
C ALA A 92 -4.99 12.15 6.24
N GLY A 93 -4.09 12.85 5.54
CA GLY A 93 -3.28 12.28 4.47
C GLY A 93 -2.41 11.11 4.95
N ALA A 94 -1.80 11.23 6.13
CA ALA A 94 -1.03 10.16 6.75
C ALA A 94 -1.90 8.94 7.08
N VAL A 95 -3.08 9.14 7.69
CA VAL A 95 -4.03 8.05 7.96
C VAL A 95 -4.47 7.37 6.67
N LEU A 96 -4.80 8.13 5.62
CA LEU A 96 -5.19 7.58 4.32
C LEU A 96 -4.05 6.79 3.66
N THR A 97 -2.81 7.24 3.80
CA THR A 97 -1.62 6.54 3.31
C THR A 97 -1.46 5.18 4.00
N VAL A 98 -1.59 5.15 5.33
CA VAL A 98 -1.47 3.92 6.12
C VAL A 98 -2.66 2.98 5.87
N ALA A 99 -3.88 3.51 5.77
CA ALA A 99 -5.08 2.76 5.44
C ALA A 99 -4.99 2.09 4.08
N SER A 100 -4.63 2.85 3.05
CA SER A 100 -4.54 2.33 1.69
C SER A 100 -3.41 1.30 1.52
N SER A 101 -2.23 1.55 2.08
CA SER A 101 -1.13 0.58 2.07
C SER A 101 -1.49 -0.72 2.82
N GLY A 102 -2.07 -0.60 4.02
CA GLY A 102 -2.54 -1.73 4.79
C GLY A 102 -3.62 -2.55 4.09
N ALA A 103 -4.58 -1.88 3.43
CA ALA A 103 -5.62 -2.54 2.63
C ALA A 103 -5.00 -3.35 1.47
N ILE A 104 -4.04 -2.77 0.73
CA ILE A 104 -3.34 -3.46 -0.36
C ILE A 104 -2.66 -4.74 0.15
N PHE A 105 -2.01 -4.69 1.32
CA PHE A 105 -1.34 -5.86 1.90
C PHE A 105 -2.33 -6.92 2.34
N TRP A 106 -3.41 -6.51 3.00
CA TRP A 106 -4.46 -7.41 3.42
C TRP A 106 -5.08 -8.17 2.22
N TYR A 107 -5.40 -7.48 1.13
CA TYR A 107 -5.87 -8.13 -0.10
C TYR A 107 -4.85 -9.10 -0.69
N ARG A 108 -3.56 -8.76 -0.66
CA ARG A 108 -2.49 -9.63 -1.17
C ARG A 108 -2.34 -10.90 -0.33
N VAL A 109 -2.34 -10.79 0.99
CA VAL A 109 -2.29 -11.96 1.88
C VAL A 109 -3.52 -12.85 1.66
N ARG A 110 -4.71 -12.25 1.54
CA ARG A 110 -5.94 -12.99 1.23
C ARG A 110 -5.83 -13.75 -0.10
N ALA A 111 -5.30 -13.12 -1.15
CA ALA A 111 -5.09 -13.76 -2.44
C ALA A 111 -4.04 -14.89 -2.36
N LEU A 112 -2.95 -14.67 -1.64
CA LEU A 112 -1.86 -15.63 -1.47
C LEU A 112 -2.32 -16.91 -0.74
N TRP A 113 -3.25 -16.79 0.20
CA TRP A 113 -3.80 -17.90 0.97
C TRP A 113 -5.09 -18.49 0.38
N ASN A 114 -5.33 -18.28 -0.92
CA ASN A 114 -6.49 -18.78 -1.64
C ASN A 114 -7.83 -18.45 -0.95
N GLY A 115 -7.91 -17.26 -0.32
CA GLY A 115 -9.12 -16.81 0.37
C GLY A 115 -9.39 -17.47 1.73
N SER A 116 -8.41 -18.14 2.35
CA SER A 116 -8.57 -18.70 3.70
C SER A 116 -9.12 -17.65 4.67
N ILE A 117 -10.31 -17.92 5.21
CA ILE A 117 -11.04 -17.00 6.10
C ILE A 117 -10.22 -16.72 7.36
N ILE A 118 -9.57 -17.74 7.92
CA ILE A 118 -8.80 -17.61 9.17
C ILE A 118 -7.66 -16.59 8.99
N VAL A 119 -6.83 -16.76 7.97
CA VAL A 119 -5.69 -15.87 7.70
C VAL A 119 -6.17 -14.46 7.36
N SER A 120 -7.24 -14.35 6.58
CA SER A 120 -7.87 -13.07 6.25
C SER A 120 -8.43 -12.36 7.47
N SER A 121 -9.04 -13.08 8.41
CA SER A 121 -9.61 -12.53 9.64
C SER A 121 -8.52 -12.06 10.61
N VAL A 122 -7.46 -12.85 10.80
CA VAL A 122 -6.32 -12.45 11.65
C VAL A 122 -5.65 -11.20 11.09
N THR A 123 -5.32 -11.20 9.80
CA THR A 123 -4.70 -10.03 9.15
C THR A 123 -5.63 -8.82 9.16
N GLY A 124 -6.94 -9.03 8.96
CA GLY A 124 -7.96 -7.99 9.03
C GLY A 124 -8.11 -7.39 10.43
N PHE A 125 -8.00 -8.19 11.49
CA PHE A 125 -7.99 -7.73 12.87
C PHE A 125 -6.83 -6.77 13.13
N PHE A 126 -5.59 -7.17 12.79
CA PHE A 126 -4.42 -6.30 12.94
C PHE A 126 -4.53 -5.02 12.11
N TYR A 127 -5.09 -5.11 10.90
CA TYR A 127 -5.36 -3.95 10.06
C TYR A 127 -6.33 -2.96 10.73
N VAL A 128 -7.47 -3.43 11.23
CA VAL A 128 -8.45 -2.57 11.90
C VAL A 128 -7.87 -1.94 13.16
N THR A 129 -7.12 -2.71 13.97
CA THR A 129 -6.41 -2.19 15.14
C THR A 129 -5.40 -1.10 14.76
N MET A 130 -4.60 -1.33 13.72
CA MET A 130 -3.66 -0.34 13.21
C MET A 130 -4.38 0.96 12.83
N ILE A 131 -5.46 0.89 12.05
CA ILE A 131 -6.21 2.08 11.64
C ILE A 131 -6.86 2.80 12.82
N ALA A 132 -7.41 2.05 13.78
CA ALA A 132 -7.96 2.64 15.00
C ALA A 132 -6.89 3.43 15.79
N CYS A 133 -5.68 2.87 15.94
CA CYS A 133 -4.57 3.56 16.59
C CYS A 133 -4.15 4.82 15.82
N TRP A 134 -4.06 4.75 14.49
CA TRP A 134 -3.69 5.91 13.66
C TRP A 134 -4.73 7.03 13.71
N ILE A 135 -6.03 6.71 13.67
CA ILE A 135 -7.11 7.68 13.82
C ILE A 135 -7.05 8.30 15.22
N ALA A 136 -6.90 7.48 16.27
CA ALA A 136 -6.80 7.96 17.64
C ALA A 136 -5.66 8.98 17.78
N VAL A 137 -4.44 8.65 17.33
CA VAL A 137 -3.29 9.58 17.37
C VAL A 137 -3.56 10.83 16.53
N SER A 138 -4.17 10.67 15.35
CA SER A 138 -4.38 11.79 14.42
C SER A 138 -5.37 12.83 14.95
N THR A 139 -6.37 12.40 15.72
CA THR A 139 -7.33 13.33 16.36
C THR A 139 -6.71 14.20 17.45
N GLN A 140 -5.50 13.88 17.91
CA GLN A 140 -4.80 14.65 18.94
C GLN A 140 -3.89 15.74 18.35
N PHE A 141 -3.67 15.78 17.03
CA PHE A 141 -2.85 16.83 16.44
C PHE A 141 -3.57 18.18 16.51
N ARG A 142 -2.95 19.12 17.23
CA ARG A 142 -3.38 20.51 17.34
C ARG A 142 -2.25 21.43 16.92
N GLY A 143 -2.58 22.41 16.09
CA GLY A 143 -1.68 23.46 15.65
C GLY A 143 -2.23 24.81 16.04
N ASP A 144 -1.44 25.58 16.79
CA ASP A 144 -1.78 26.94 17.17
C ASP A 144 -0.95 27.95 16.38
N THR A 145 -1.53 29.14 16.20
CA THR A 145 -0.88 30.27 15.54
C THR A 145 0.05 30.95 16.54
N GLY A 146 1.35 30.85 16.30
CA GLY A 146 2.38 31.56 17.05
C GLY A 146 2.57 33.01 16.60
N PRO A 147 3.45 33.77 17.27
CA PRO A 147 3.77 35.14 16.87
C PRO A 147 4.38 35.17 15.48
N HIS A 148 4.16 36.26 14.74
CA HIS A 148 4.74 36.46 13.41
C HIS A 148 6.27 36.38 13.48
N THR A 149 6.85 35.46 12.72
CA THR A 149 8.29 35.35 12.51
C THR A 149 8.67 36.11 11.24
N PRO A 150 9.90 36.65 11.11
CA PRO A 150 10.33 37.28 9.87
C PRO A 150 10.59 36.26 8.74
N PHE A 151 10.79 35.00 9.09
CA PHE A 151 11.06 33.89 8.18
C PHE A 151 10.31 32.63 8.65
N LEU A 152 9.94 31.75 7.71
CA LEU A 152 9.20 30.49 7.93
C LEU A 152 7.76 30.69 8.43
N SER A 153 7.08 29.57 8.68
CA SER A 153 5.75 29.59 9.28
C SER A 153 5.76 30.04 10.73
N ASN A 154 4.69 30.72 11.11
CA ASN A 154 4.36 31.06 12.49
C ASN A 154 3.59 29.93 13.21
N CYS A 155 3.30 28.82 12.54
CA CYS A 155 2.53 27.73 13.11
C CYS A 155 3.35 26.87 14.10
N GLN A 156 2.77 26.58 15.27
CA GLN A 156 3.38 25.74 16.29
C GLN A 156 2.54 24.48 16.50
N LEU A 157 3.18 23.31 16.45
CA LEU A 157 2.54 22.04 16.73
C LEU A 157 2.55 21.79 18.24
N HIS A 158 1.39 21.45 18.81
CA HIS A 158 1.33 21.01 20.20
C HIS A 158 2.07 19.69 20.40
N PRO A 159 2.61 19.45 21.61
CA PRO A 159 3.22 18.17 21.94
C PRO A 159 2.23 17.03 21.70
N VAL A 160 2.66 16.06 20.91
CA VAL A 160 1.85 14.88 20.58
C VAL A 160 1.64 14.06 21.86
N ALA A 161 0.48 13.44 22.00
CA ALA A 161 0.18 12.61 23.14
C ALA A 161 1.26 11.53 23.36
N PRO A 162 1.62 11.19 24.62
CA PRO A 162 2.72 10.27 24.91
C PRO A 162 2.48 8.84 24.40
N TRP A 163 1.23 8.49 24.09
CA TRP A 163 0.84 7.21 23.49
C TRP A 163 0.88 7.20 21.95
N ALA A 164 1.34 8.27 21.31
CA ALA A 164 1.56 8.32 19.86
C ALA A 164 2.39 7.15 19.30
N PRO A 165 3.42 6.62 19.99
CA PRO A 165 4.18 5.47 19.49
C PRO A 165 3.32 4.20 19.29
N MET A 166 2.12 4.11 19.89
CA MET A 166 1.22 2.96 19.68
C MET A 166 0.75 2.82 18.22
N SER A 167 0.63 3.91 17.46
CA SER A 167 0.28 3.81 16.03
C SER A 167 1.39 3.13 15.23
N TYR A 168 2.65 3.43 15.52
CA TYR A 168 3.79 2.75 14.90
C TYR A 168 3.94 1.31 15.40
N GLY A 169 3.71 1.07 16.69
CA GLY A 169 3.72 -0.29 17.25
C GLY A 169 2.69 -1.19 16.58
N SER A 170 1.47 -0.68 16.37
CA SER A 170 0.42 -1.43 15.65
C SER A 170 0.75 -1.63 14.17
N SER A 171 1.39 -0.65 13.49
CA SER A 171 1.90 -0.85 12.11
C SER A 171 2.97 -1.93 12.04
N VAL A 172 3.94 -1.94 12.95
CA VAL A 172 4.97 -3.00 13.02
C VAL A 172 4.33 -4.37 13.27
N ALA A 173 3.34 -4.46 14.17
CA ALA A 173 2.62 -5.69 14.43
C ALA A 173 1.88 -6.21 13.19
N PHE A 174 1.20 -5.31 12.46
CA PHE A 174 0.53 -5.63 11.20
C PHE A 174 1.53 -6.09 10.12
N ASP A 175 2.61 -5.36 9.90
CA ASP A 175 3.62 -5.70 8.90
C ASP A 175 4.32 -7.03 9.23
N THR A 176 4.64 -7.27 10.50
CA THR A 176 5.23 -8.53 10.96
C THR A 176 4.26 -9.69 10.72
N CYS A 177 2.97 -9.49 11.00
CA CYS A 177 1.93 -10.49 10.73
C CYS A 177 1.83 -10.83 9.23
N VAL A 178 1.80 -9.81 8.36
CA VAL A 178 1.82 -9.96 6.90
C VAL A 178 3.09 -10.70 6.44
N LEU A 179 4.26 -10.33 6.97
CA LEU A 179 5.55 -10.92 6.65
C LEU A 179 5.60 -12.40 7.06
N VAL A 180 5.16 -12.73 8.28
CA VAL A 180 5.11 -14.11 8.79
C VAL A 180 4.19 -14.98 7.94
N PHE A 181 2.98 -14.52 7.60
CA PHE A 181 2.08 -15.28 6.73
C PHE A 181 2.63 -15.44 5.31
N THR A 182 3.33 -14.43 4.79
CA THR A 182 3.96 -14.46 3.46
C THR A 182 5.13 -15.45 3.44
N LEU A 183 5.95 -15.48 4.48
CA LEU A 183 7.06 -16.43 4.66
C LEU A 183 6.56 -17.87 4.89
N ALA A 184 5.55 -18.05 5.74
CA ALA A 184 4.98 -19.36 6.04
C ALA A 184 4.42 -20.03 4.78
N LYS A 185 3.73 -19.26 3.93
CA LYS A 185 3.24 -19.78 2.65
C LYS A 185 4.37 -20.22 1.73
N PHE A 186 5.47 -19.47 1.72
CA PHE A 186 6.62 -19.78 0.89
C PHE A 186 7.36 -21.02 1.35
N HIS A 187 7.58 -21.16 2.66
CA HIS A 187 8.21 -22.34 3.24
C HIS A 187 7.42 -23.63 2.90
N GLY A 188 6.09 -23.56 2.90
CA GLY A 188 5.24 -24.70 2.53
C GLY A 188 5.15 -24.98 1.02
N SER A 189 5.49 -24.03 0.15
CA SER A 189 5.29 -24.12 -1.31
C SER A 189 6.58 -24.11 -2.12
N PHE A 190 7.71 -24.43 -1.48
CA PHE A 190 9.05 -24.38 -2.09
C PHE A 190 9.16 -25.23 -3.37
N ASN A 191 8.41 -26.34 -3.46
CA ASN A 191 8.41 -27.23 -4.63
C ASN A 191 7.64 -26.68 -5.84
N THR A 192 6.78 -25.68 -5.66
CA THR A 192 5.86 -25.17 -6.70
C THR A 192 6.43 -23.96 -7.46
N SER A 193 7.53 -23.37 -7.00
CA SER A 193 8.11 -22.12 -7.56
C SER A 193 9.21 -22.38 -8.61
N LYS A 194 9.03 -23.36 -9.50
CA LYS A 194 10.02 -23.64 -10.57
C LYS A 194 10.09 -22.56 -11.66
N SER A 195 9.15 -21.62 -11.74
CA SER A 195 9.26 -20.49 -12.69
C SER A 195 10.19 -19.40 -12.12
N GLY A 196 11.35 -19.21 -12.76
CA GLY A 196 12.34 -18.22 -12.31
C GLY A 196 11.78 -16.80 -12.20
N VAL A 197 10.79 -16.46 -13.04
CA VAL A 197 10.18 -15.13 -13.05
C VAL A 197 9.22 -14.91 -11.88
N GLY A 198 8.47 -15.93 -11.44
CA GLY A 198 7.61 -15.84 -10.25
C GLY A 198 8.43 -15.65 -8.97
N ARG A 199 9.60 -16.29 -8.90
CA ARG A 199 10.54 -16.14 -7.79
C ARG A 199 11.12 -14.73 -7.69
N GLN A 200 11.45 -14.09 -8.82
CA GLN A 200 11.95 -12.72 -8.82
C GLN A 200 10.88 -11.73 -8.32
N VAL A 201 9.67 -11.80 -8.86
CA VAL A 201 8.56 -10.93 -8.43
C VAL A 201 8.23 -11.13 -6.95
N TYR A 202 8.32 -12.36 -6.45
CA TYR A 202 8.14 -12.64 -5.03
C TYR A 202 9.26 -12.04 -4.16
N ASN A 203 10.52 -12.18 -4.57
CA ASN A 203 11.65 -11.59 -3.85
C ASN A 203 11.53 -10.07 -3.74
N ASP A 204 11.05 -9.40 -4.80
CA ASP A 204 10.82 -7.95 -4.78
C ASP A 204 9.72 -7.58 -3.77
N ASN A 205 8.64 -8.37 -3.70
CA ASN A 205 7.59 -8.18 -2.70
C ASN A 205 8.08 -8.44 -1.28
N LEU A 206 8.89 -9.48 -1.07
CA LEU A 206 9.43 -9.82 0.23
C LEU A 206 10.42 -8.77 0.73
N LEU A 207 11.32 -8.31 -0.14
CA LEU A 207 12.23 -7.21 0.15
C LEU A 207 11.46 -5.96 0.57
N TYR A 208 10.36 -5.68 -0.11
CA TYR A 208 9.49 -4.56 0.24
C TYR A 208 8.85 -4.71 1.63
N PHE A 209 8.26 -5.86 1.96
CA PHE A 209 7.70 -6.08 3.30
C PHE A 209 8.77 -5.94 4.39
N PHE A 210 9.96 -6.47 4.14
CA PHE A 210 11.09 -6.36 5.05
C PHE A 210 11.53 -4.89 5.24
N LEU A 211 11.69 -4.13 4.15
CA LEU A 211 12.08 -2.72 4.21
C LEU A 211 11.04 -1.85 4.91
N THR A 212 9.74 -2.06 4.65
CA THR A 212 8.65 -1.34 5.32
C THR A 212 8.62 -1.67 6.81
N THR A 213 8.76 -2.95 7.17
CA THR A 213 8.84 -3.38 8.58
C THR A 213 10.04 -2.74 9.27
N ALA A 214 11.23 -2.74 8.63
CA ALA A 214 12.44 -2.14 9.17
C ALA A 214 12.31 -0.62 9.34
N ALA A 215 11.69 0.07 8.38
CA ALA A 215 11.40 1.50 8.48
C ALA A 215 10.46 1.80 9.65
N ASN A 216 9.37 1.04 9.80
CA ASN A 216 8.44 1.19 10.91
C ASN A 216 9.07 0.88 12.27
N ILE A 217 9.93 -0.15 12.37
CA ILE A 217 10.72 -0.44 13.58
C ILE A 217 11.68 0.71 13.90
N THR A 218 12.33 1.29 12.89
CA THR A 218 13.26 2.41 13.07
C THR A 218 12.53 3.63 13.63
N VAL A 219 11.38 3.97 13.05
CA VAL A 219 10.54 5.09 13.50
C VAL A 219 9.98 4.84 14.90
N LEU A 220 9.51 3.61 15.17
CA LEU A 220 9.08 3.21 16.50
C LEU A 220 10.21 3.35 17.53
N SER A 221 11.43 2.94 17.17
CA SER A 221 12.61 3.00 18.04
C SER A 221 12.99 4.45 18.35
N ILE A 222 12.89 5.36 17.37
CA ILE A 222 13.10 6.81 17.57
C ILE A 222 12.01 7.39 18.47
N GLN A 223 10.75 7.02 18.27
CA GLN A 223 9.62 7.55 19.05
C GLN A 223 9.53 6.97 20.47
N ALA A 224 10.02 5.77 20.70
CA ALA A 224 10.05 5.13 22.00
C ALA A 224 11.12 5.71 22.94
N GLN A 225 12.06 6.53 22.44
CA GLN A 225 13.05 7.18 23.29
C GLN A 225 12.38 8.19 24.25
N PRO A 226 12.54 8.01 25.58
CA PRO A 226 11.93 8.89 26.58
C PRO A 226 12.73 10.20 26.77
N ASP A 227 13.96 10.24 26.28
CA ASP A 227 14.85 11.40 26.43
C ASP A 227 14.29 12.61 25.65
N SER A 228 14.03 13.70 26.38
CA SER A 228 13.52 14.96 25.82
C SER A 228 14.44 15.58 24.77
N LYS A 229 15.71 15.18 24.75
CA LYS A 229 16.68 15.56 23.70
C LYS A 229 16.24 15.14 22.30
N PHE A 230 15.44 14.07 22.18
CA PHE A 230 14.95 13.57 20.89
C PHE A 230 13.58 14.09 20.50
N ASP A 231 12.94 14.93 21.33
CA ASP A 231 11.59 15.46 21.03
C ASP A 231 11.56 16.25 19.73
N PHE A 232 12.70 16.84 19.32
CA PHE A 232 12.84 17.56 18.06
C PHE A 232 13.02 16.66 16.83
N ILE A 233 13.45 15.41 17.01
CA ILE A 233 13.67 14.46 15.90
C ILE A 233 12.37 13.72 15.55
N LYS A 234 11.48 13.52 16.54
CA LYS A 234 10.22 12.78 16.37
C LYS A 234 9.36 13.33 15.21
N PRO A 235 9.13 14.65 15.07
CA PRO A 235 8.33 15.19 13.95
C PRO A 235 9.00 15.04 12.59
N ALA A 236 10.34 15.03 12.53
CA ALA A 236 11.09 14.89 11.29
C ALA A 236 11.05 13.45 10.74
N ALA A 237 10.88 12.44 11.61
CA ALA A 237 10.84 11.04 11.20
C ALA A 237 9.54 10.64 10.47
N VAL A 238 8.42 11.29 10.79
CA VAL A 238 7.08 10.93 10.27
C VAL A 238 7.01 11.08 8.74
N PRO A 239 7.41 12.22 8.13
CA PRO A 239 7.39 12.38 6.67
C PRO A 239 8.24 11.33 5.93
N PHE A 240 9.37 10.90 6.50
CA PHE A 240 10.21 9.87 5.88
C PHE A 240 9.50 8.51 5.84
N SER A 241 8.81 8.12 6.90
CA SER A 241 8.04 6.87 6.92
C SER A 241 6.93 6.88 5.87
N THR A 242 6.18 7.99 5.80
CA THR A 242 5.12 8.19 4.80
C THR A 242 5.70 8.14 3.39
N LEU A 243 6.80 8.83 3.14
CA LEU A 243 7.48 8.84 1.84
C LEU A 243 7.93 7.44 1.42
N MET A 244 8.55 6.69 2.34
CA MET A 244 8.97 5.32 2.07
C MET A 244 7.77 4.42 1.76
N THR A 245 6.69 4.54 2.53
CA THR A 245 5.46 3.76 2.34
C THR A 245 4.81 4.05 0.97
N VAL A 246 4.69 5.33 0.60
CA VAL A 246 4.09 5.74 -0.68
C VAL A 246 4.97 5.31 -1.85
N THR A 247 6.25 5.67 -1.86
CA THR A 247 7.15 5.41 -3.00
C THR A 247 7.31 3.91 -3.24
N MET A 248 7.53 3.13 -2.19
CA MET A 248 7.72 1.69 -2.31
C MET A 248 6.40 0.97 -2.63
N GLY A 249 5.29 1.34 -1.98
CA GLY A 249 3.99 0.75 -2.27
C GLY A 249 3.54 0.95 -3.72
N THR A 250 3.82 2.13 -4.26
CA THR A 250 3.45 2.47 -5.64
C THR A 250 4.29 1.68 -6.66
N ARG A 251 5.62 1.60 -6.45
CA ARG A 251 6.53 0.82 -7.33
C ARG A 251 6.20 -0.67 -7.34
N VAL A 252 5.95 -1.25 -6.17
CA VAL A 252 5.65 -2.68 -6.07
C VAL A 252 4.33 -3.03 -6.75
N PHE A 253 3.31 -2.18 -6.62
CA PHE A 253 2.05 -2.39 -7.32
C PHE A 253 2.21 -2.34 -8.84
N LEU A 254 2.94 -1.34 -9.35
CA LEU A 254 3.20 -1.20 -10.78
C LEU A 254 4.01 -2.37 -11.34
N ASN A 255 5.06 -2.81 -10.64
CA ASN A 255 5.88 -3.95 -11.07
C ASN A 255 5.05 -5.23 -11.19
N LEU A 256 4.17 -5.50 -10.23
CA LEU A 256 3.25 -6.65 -10.28
C LEU A 256 2.26 -6.57 -11.44
N ARG A 257 1.72 -5.38 -11.71
CA ARG A 257 0.77 -5.18 -12.81
C ARG A 257 1.42 -5.37 -14.17
N LEU A 258 2.57 -4.74 -14.39
CA LEU A 258 3.34 -4.91 -15.63
C LEU A 258 3.73 -6.37 -15.83
N PHE A 259 4.05 -7.08 -14.75
CA PHE A 259 4.35 -8.50 -14.83
C PHE A 259 3.14 -9.34 -15.28
N ASN A 260 1.98 -9.17 -14.63
CA ASN A 260 0.76 -9.88 -15.02
C ASN A 260 0.37 -9.59 -16.48
N GLN A 261 0.56 -8.34 -16.94
CA GLN A 261 0.29 -7.96 -18.32
C GLN A 261 1.22 -8.69 -19.32
N ARG A 262 2.52 -8.81 -19.02
CA ARG A 262 3.47 -9.56 -19.85
C ARG A 262 3.15 -11.06 -19.90
N GLN A 263 2.69 -11.63 -18.78
CA GLN A 263 2.26 -13.02 -18.75
C GLN A 263 1.04 -13.27 -19.62
N GLN A 264 0.02 -12.39 -19.52
CA GLN A 264 -1.17 -12.48 -20.37
C GLN A 264 -0.82 -12.35 -21.85
N GLN A 265 0.07 -11.42 -22.22
CA GLN A 265 0.54 -11.28 -23.60
C GLN A 265 1.27 -12.54 -24.09
N SER A 266 2.14 -13.12 -23.26
CA SER A 266 2.88 -14.35 -23.61
C SER A 266 1.95 -15.54 -23.82
N GLN A 267 0.85 -15.64 -23.05
CA GLN A 267 -0.16 -16.69 -23.24
C GLN A 267 -0.94 -16.52 -24.55
N VAL A 268 -1.29 -15.29 -24.92
CA VAL A 268 -1.97 -15.01 -26.19
C VAL A 268 -1.07 -15.31 -27.38
N THR A 269 0.20 -14.90 -27.34
CA THR A 269 1.16 -15.14 -28.43
C THR A 269 1.58 -16.61 -28.51
N GLY A 270 1.71 -17.31 -27.38
CA GLY A 270 2.09 -18.73 -27.33
C GLY A 270 1.08 -19.67 -28.01
N ASN A 271 -0.19 -19.28 -28.10
CA ASN A 271 -1.23 -20.03 -28.81
C ASN A 271 -1.40 -19.63 -30.28
N ALA A 272 -0.76 -18.55 -30.72
CA ALA A 272 -0.94 -17.96 -32.05
C ALA A 272 0.24 -18.20 -33.02
N LEU A 273 1.20 -19.05 -32.65
CA LEU A 273 2.11 -19.66 -33.63
C LEU A 273 1.58 -21.05 -34.00
N PRO A 274 0.68 -21.20 -35.00
CA PRO A 274 0.83 -22.34 -35.87
C PRO A 274 2.23 -22.16 -36.45
N LEU A 275 3.15 -23.04 -36.07
CA LEU A 275 4.29 -23.32 -36.90
C LEU A 275 3.67 -23.72 -38.24
N VAL A 276 3.49 -22.76 -39.14
CA VAL A 276 3.43 -23.05 -40.56
C VAL A 276 4.83 -23.56 -40.84
N ALA A 277 4.98 -24.86 -40.60
CA ALA A 277 5.99 -25.68 -41.21
C ALA A 277 5.74 -25.54 -42.71
N HIS A 278 6.26 -24.45 -43.27
CA HIS A 278 6.38 -24.35 -44.69
C HIS A 278 7.49 -25.33 -45.04
N GLY A 279 7.06 -26.57 -45.27
CA GLY A 279 7.91 -27.61 -45.79
C GLY A 279 8.43 -27.17 -47.16
N GLN A 280 9.73 -27.33 -47.35
CA GLN A 280 10.28 -27.65 -48.65
C GLN A 280 11.51 -28.57 -48.44
N TYR A 281 11.27 -29.88 -48.68
CA TYR A 281 12.10 -30.93 -49.32
C TYR A 281 13.65 -30.79 -49.28
N CYS A 282 14.50 -31.81 -49.09
CA CYS A 282 14.46 -33.27 -49.27
C CYS A 282 15.70 -33.88 -48.55
N ASN A 283 15.59 -35.05 -47.90
CA ASN A 283 16.38 -36.25 -48.27
C ASN A 283 16.02 -37.48 -47.39
N PRO A 284 15.83 -38.67 -47.97
CA PRO A 284 15.64 -39.90 -47.23
C PRO A 284 16.97 -40.67 -47.11
N THR A 285 17.44 -40.92 -45.89
CA THR A 285 18.20 -42.15 -45.59
C THR A 285 18.26 -42.39 -44.07
N ASN A 286 17.46 -43.36 -43.65
CA ASN A 286 17.85 -44.52 -42.83
C ASN A 286 18.91 -44.32 -41.73
N SER A 287 18.50 -44.41 -40.47
CA SER A 287 18.95 -45.44 -39.50
C SER A 287 18.42 -45.11 -38.09
N GLY A 288 17.96 -46.15 -37.41
CA GLY A 288 17.15 -46.04 -36.19
C GLY A 288 17.90 -45.61 -34.94
N SER A 289 17.15 -44.98 -34.04
CA SER A 289 17.41 -44.93 -32.61
C SER A 289 16.08 -44.65 -31.91
N SER A 290 15.62 -45.61 -31.13
CA SER A 290 14.42 -45.53 -30.29
C SER A 290 14.73 -44.76 -29.00
N ASP A 291 14.27 -43.52 -28.90
CA ASP A 291 14.23 -42.76 -27.64
C ASP A 291 12.78 -42.39 -27.28
N PRO A 292 12.38 -42.54 -26.00
CA PRO A 292 11.02 -42.25 -25.58
C PRO A 292 10.75 -40.75 -25.48
N VAL A 293 9.71 -40.33 -26.16
CA VAL A 293 9.17 -38.97 -26.26
C VAL A 293 8.77 -38.45 -24.87
N GLY A 294 9.51 -37.44 -24.40
CA GLY A 294 9.11 -36.61 -23.27
C GLY A 294 7.92 -35.72 -23.65
N GLN A 295 6.75 -36.02 -23.10
CA GLN A 295 5.55 -35.21 -23.27
C GLN A 295 5.78 -33.76 -22.75
N PRO A 296 5.38 -32.73 -23.52
CA PRO A 296 5.38 -31.37 -23.01
C PRO A 296 4.32 -31.23 -21.91
N MET A 297 4.75 -30.76 -20.74
CA MET A 297 3.86 -30.46 -19.62
C MET A 297 2.90 -29.33 -20.01
N VAL A 298 1.64 -29.69 -20.23
CA VAL A 298 0.51 -28.77 -20.36
C VAL A 298 0.26 -28.14 -18.99
N PHE A 299 0.62 -26.87 -18.84
CA PHE A 299 0.24 -26.06 -17.68
C PHE A 299 -1.27 -25.82 -17.76
N ASN A 300 -2.03 -26.58 -16.98
CA ASN A 300 -3.44 -26.28 -16.72
C ASN A 300 -3.49 -25.06 -15.79
N SER A 301 -3.37 -23.87 -16.38
CA SER A 301 -3.51 -22.59 -15.70
C SER A 301 -4.99 -22.33 -15.45
N GLY A 302 -5.61 -23.18 -14.63
CA GLY A 302 -6.90 -22.96 -14.00
C GLY A 302 -6.80 -21.87 -12.94
N MET A 303 -6.30 -20.69 -13.33
CA MET A 303 -6.60 -19.46 -12.64
C MET A 303 -8.04 -19.13 -13.03
N LYS A 304 -9.00 -19.84 -12.40
CA LYS A 304 -10.40 -19.44 -12.46
C LYS A 304 -10.43 -17.99 -12.02
N GLU A 305 -10.80 -17.14 -12.97
CA GLU A 305 -11.26 -15.78 -12.76
C GLU A 305 -12.07 -15.74 -11.45
N TYR A 306 -11.47 -15.23 -10.38
CA TYR A 306 -12.20 -14.83 -9.17
C TYR A 306 -12.94 -13.51 -9.46
N GLY A 307 -13.72 -13.53 -10.54
CA GLY A 307 -14.63 -12.49 -11.00
C GLY A 307 -16.08 -12.95 -10.85
N GLN A 308 -16.39 -13.73 -9.80
CA GLN A 308 -17.76 -14.13 -9.50
C GLN A 308 -17.94 -14.42 -8.00
N TYR A 309 -17.68 -13.41 -7.16
CA TYR A 309 -18.24 -13.34 -5.81
C TYR A 309 -18.93 -11.99 -5.67
N GLY A 310 -20.19 -11.98 -6.13
CA GLY A 310 -21.08 -10.83 -6.15
C GLY A 310 -22.42 -11.21 -6.76
N GLU A 311 -22.93 -12.42 -6.51
CA GLU A 311 -24.36 -12.66 -6.59
C GLU A 311 -24.97 -12.02 -5.35
N ALA A 312 -25.64 -10.90 -5.56
CA ALA A 312 -26.62 -10.39 -4.63
C ALA A 312 -27.63 -11.52 -4.42
N HIS A 313 -27.69 -12.04 -3.20
CA HIS A 313 -28.87 -12.75 -2.74
C HIS A 313 -30.00 -11.71 -2.70
N ASP A 314 -30.73 -11.61 -3.81
CA ASP A 314 -32.09 -11.08 -3.82
C ASP A 314 -32.91 -12.01 -2.90
N ALA A 315 -33.03 -11.59 -1.64
CA ALA A 315 -34.09 -12.07 -0.78
C ALA A 315 -35.40 -11.52 -1.34
N SER A 316 -35.96 -12.25 -2.32
CA SER A 316 -37.35 -12.22 -2.70
C SER A 316 -38.19 -12.45 -1.44
N PHE A 317 -38.58 -11.36 -0.79
CA PHE A 317 -39.54 -11.36 0.30
C PHE A 317 -40.92 -11.60 -0.31
N ASP A 318 -41.32 -12.86 -0.29
CA ASP A 318 -42.58 -13.37 -0.79
C ASP A 318 -43.73 -12.77 0.04
N ARG A 319 -44.41 -11.77 -0.53
CA ARG A 319 -45.57 -11.12 0.07
C ARG A 319 -46.84 -11.79 -0.47
N SER A 320 -47.16 -12.95 0.08
CA SER A 320 -48.41 -13.67 -0.19
C SER A 320 -49.26 -13.82 1.08
N SER A 321 -50.19 -12.87 1.21
CA SER A 321 -51.53 -12.93 1.81
C SER A 321 -52.01 -14.25 2.43
N SER A 322 -52.39 -14.24 3.72
CA SER A 322 -53.64 -14.90 4.18
C SER A 322 -54.11 -14.45 5.58
N LYS A 323 -55.19 -13.65 5.56
CA LYS A 323 -56.44 -13.79 6.34
C LYS A 323 -56.45 -13.96 7.88
N LYS A 324 -57.24 -13.03 8.46
CA LYS A 324 -58.28 -13.14 9.51
C LYS A 324 -57.96 -12.65 10.94
N ALA A 325 -58.78 -11.67 11.33
CA ALA A 325 -59.08 -11.06 12.63
C ALA A 325 -59.69 -12.08 13.64
N PRO A 326 -60.18 -11.73 14.87
CA PRO A 326 -60.39 -10.39 15.46
C PRO A 326 -60.19 -10.22 17.01
N VAL A 327 -60.36 -8.98 17.49
CA VAL A 327 -61.00 -8.52 18.78
C VAL A 327 -60.32 -8.76 20.16
N GLY A 328 -60.36 -7.69 20.97
CA GLY A 328 -60.33 -7.69 22.46
C GLY A 328 -59.42 -6.59 23.02
N ILE A 329 -59.87 -5.34 23.20
CA ILE A 329 -60.48 -4.77 24.43
C ILE A 329 -59.79 -5.25 25.72
N LEU A 330 -58.86 -4.44 26.23
CA LEU A 330 -58.90 -3.75 27.53
C LEU A 330 -57.71 -2.79 27.63
#